data_AF-A0A6J6UMP4-F1
#
_entry.id   AF-A0A6J6UMP4-F1
#
_cell.length_a   1.000
_cell.length_b   1.000
_cell.length_c   1.000
_cell.angle_alpha   90.00
_cell.angle_beta   90.00
_cell.angle_gamma   90.00
#
_symmetry.space_group_name_H-M   'P 1'
#
loop_
_entity.id
_entity.type
_entity.pdbx_description
1 polymer ?
#
loop_
_entity_poly.entity_id
_entity_poly.type
_entity_poly.pdbx_seq_one_letter_code
_entity_poly.pdbx_strand_id
1 'polypeptide(L)'
;MARRKSSTSSAPLINLLKSWAVQHKFQEDPYVSGLLNALETEENLEVWASLDPLDYLPTPTDKSNDMFHRINLGLTIVRNALVFLPVALTWYAISKASAAFATYTANNTLTVSNFLDFWENGYGVLSKEWSLSHIATLDFQIIIVIILMTISISVIERILRIRATKSNVEIDEAKFQLAIAIKTYLFDHERITDVTMNQSLGSAIKQLQDSTKSLNLTSKELLKLVKSLPSDREILREIKRIKSGN
;
A
#
# COMPACT_ATOMS: atom_id res chain seq x y z
N MET A 1 -11.71 -48.57 -9.59
CA MET A 1 -11.70 -47.12 -9.32
C MET A 1 -10.26 -46.70 -9.07
N ALA A 2 -9.61 -46.10 -10.07
CA ALA A 2 -8.22 -45.66 -9.97
C ALA A 2 -8.20 -44.20 -9.53
N ARG A 3 -7.67 -43.95 -8.33
CA ARG A 3 -7.41 -42.61 -7.78
C ARG A 3 -6.40 -41.93 -8.69
N ARG A 4 -6.84 -40.92 -9.46
CA ARG A 4 -5.94 -40.11 -10.29
C ARG A 4 -5.03 -39.34 -9.34
N LYS A 5 -3.72 -39.56 -9.50
CA LYS A 5 -2.66 -38.89 -8.78
C LYS A 5 -2.52 -37.48 -9.39
N SER A 6 -3.08 -36.45 -8.75
CA SER A 6 -2.88 -35.05 -9.11
C SER A 6 -1.42 -34.70 -8.86
N SER A 7 -0.71 -34.32 -9.91
CA SER A 7 0.74 -34.12 -9.90
C SER A 7 1.12 -32.66 -9.74
N THR A 8 0.69 -32.06 -8.62
CA THR A 8 1.37 -30.90 -7.99
C THR A 8 0.88 -30.90 -6.55
N SER A 9 1.68 -31.45 -5.62
CA SER A 9 1.28 -31.51 -4.21
C SER A 9 0.96 -30.10 -3.72
N SER A 10 -0.21 -29.90 -3.08
CA SER A 10 -0.60 -28.66 -2.40
C SER A 10 0.25 -28.36 -1.15
N ALA A 11 0.96 -29.37 -0.63
CA ALA A 11 1.75 -29.32 0.59
C ALA A 11 2.80 -28.17 0.68
N PRO A 12 3.59 -27.83 -0.36
CA PRO A 12 4.54 -26.73 -0.27
C PRO A 12 3.84 -25.37 -0.20
N LEU A 13 2.71 -25.18 -0.90
CA LEU A 13 1.92 -23.95 -0.83
C LEU A 13 1.23 -23.81 0.53
N ILE A 14 0.64 -24.89 1.04
CA ILE A 14 0.01 -24.92 2.38
C ILE A 14 1.04 -24.57 3.46
N ASN A 15 2.23 -25.17 3.40
CA ASN A 15 3.29 -24.89 4.38
C ASN A 15 3.78 -23.43 4.29
N LEU A 16 3.90 -22.90 3.07
CA LEU A 16 4.31 -21.52 2.84
C LEU A 16 3.24 -20.51 3.33
N LEU A 17 1.97 -20.74 3.02
CA LEU A 17 0.85 -19.92 3.49
C LEU A 17 0.69 -20.00 5.02
N LYS A 18 0.82 -21.19 5.61
CA LYS A 18 0.72 -21.41 7.05
C LYS A 18 1.87 -20.76 7.81
N SER A 19 3.11 -20.91 7.33
CA SER A 19 4.28 -20.26 7.95
C SER A 19 4.18 -18.74 7.87
N TRP A 20 3.77 -18.19 6.73
CA TRP A 20 3.53 -16.76 6.57
C TRP A 20 2.42 -16.24 7.50
N ALA A 21 1.30 -16.96 7.61
CA ALA A 21 0.18 -16.61 8.48
C ALA A 21 0.58 -16.62 9.97
N VAL A 22 1.40 -17.58 10.39
CA VAL A 22 1.92 -17.65 11.76
C VAL A 22 2.88 -16.51 12.05
N GLN A 23 3.80 -16.21 11.13
CA GLN A 23 4.78 -15.15 11.28
C GLN A 23 4.12 -13.77 11.46
N HIS A 24 3.06 -13.50 10.70
CA HIS A 24 2.38 -12.19 10.69
C HIS A 24 1.10 -12.14 11.53
N LYS A 25 0.75 -13.23 12.23
CA LYS A 25 -0.45 -13.38 13.08
C LYS A 25 -1.77 -13.22 12.32
N PHE A 26 -1.83 -13.72 11.08
CA PHE A 26 -3.03 -13.73 10.24
C PHE A 26 -3.73 -15.11 10.21
N GLN A 27 -3.57 -15.92 11.25
CA GLN A 27 -4.18 -17.25 11.29
C GLN A 27 -5.72 -17.21 11.33
N GLU A 28 -6.28 -16.16 11.94
CA GLU A 28 -7.72 -15.94 12.07
C GLU A 28 -8.31 -15.14 10.90
N ASP A 29 -7.50 -14.75 9.92
CA ASP A 29 -7.98 -14.01 8.78
C ASP A 29 -8.94 -14.88 7.93
N PRO A 30 -10.15 -14.39 7.57
CA PRO A 30 -11.13 -15.19 6.84
C PRO A 30 -10.66 -15.69 5.47
N TYR A 31 -9.85 -14.89 4.76
CA TYR A 31 -9.32 -15.28 3.47
C TYR A 31 -8.22 -16.33 3.63
N VAL A 32 -7.27 -16.10 4.54
CA VAL A 32 -6.14 -17.03 4.79
C VAL A 32 -6.63 -18.38 5.31
N SER A 33 -7.53 -18.39 6.30
CA SER A 33 -8.09 -19.61 6.88
C SER A 33 -8.97 -20.38 5.89
N GLY A 34 -9.80 -19.66 5.12
CA GLY A 34 -10.64 -20.26 4.08
C GLY A 34 -9.84 -20.86 2.94
N LEU A 35 -8.79 -20.17 2.48
CA LEU A 35 -7.89 -20.67 1.44
C LEU A 35 -7.06 -21.87 1.94
N LEU A 36 -6.56 -21.83 3.17
CA LEU A 36 -5.86 -22.98 3.77
C LEU A 36 -6.77 -24.22 3.81
N ASN A 37 -8.02 -24.05 4.26
CA ASN A 37 -8.98 -25.15 4.30
C ASN A 37 -9.28 -25.68 2.90
N ALA A 38 -9.49 -24.80 1.90
CA ALA A 38 -9.71 -25.21 0.51
C ALA A 38 -8.51 -25.94 -0.12
N LEU A 39 -7.29 -25.54 0.23
CA LEU A 39 -6.06 -26.22 -0.22
C LEU A 39 -5.86 -27.58 0.48
N GLU A 40 -6.26 -27.71 1.75
CA GLU A 40 -6.18 -28.96 2.52
C GLU A 40 -7.26 -29.97 2.11
N THR A 41 -8.47 -29.52 1.79
CA THR A 41 -9.58 -30.38 1.34
C THR A 41 -9.60 -30.60 -0.17
N GLU A 42 -8.85 -29.81 -0.94
CA GLU A 42 -8.89 -29.75 -2.42
C GLU A 42 -10.29 -29.42 -2.98
N GLU A 43 -11.15 -28.77 -2.18
CA GLU A 43 -12.53 -28.43 -2.56
C GLU A 43 -12.70 -26.93 -2.83
N ASN A 44 -13.61 -26.59 -3.76
CA ASN A 44 -13.98 -25.22 -4.13
C ASN A 44 -12.80 -24.34 -4.62
N LEU A 45 -11.70 -24.95 -5.08
CA LEU A 45 -10.52 -24.24 -5.56
C LEU A 45 -10.82 -23.24 -6.68
N GLU A 46 -11.83 -23.52 -7.51
CA GLU A 46 -12.30 -22.64 -8.59
C GLU A 46 -12.86 -21.30 -8.06
N VAL A 47 -13.56 -21.34 -6.92
CA VAL A 47 -14.09 -20.12 -6.27
C VAL A 47 -12.93 -19.25 -5.79
N TRP A 48 -11.91 -19.86 -5.19
CA TRP A 48 -10.72 -19.15 -4.72
C TRP A 48 -9.82 -18.67 -5.86
N ALA A 49 -9.79 -19.36 -7.00
CA ALA A 49 -9.07 -18.94 -8.20
C ALA A 49 -9.64 -17.64 -8.81
N SER A 50 -10.95 -17.42 -8.65
CA SER A 50 -11.62 -16.19 -9.12
C SER A 50 -11.26 -14.93 -8.31
N LEU A 51 -10.74 -15.10 -7.10
CA LEU A 51 -10.34 -14.00 -6.22
C LEU A 51 -8.86 -13.67 -6.47
N ASP A 52 -8.52 -12.40 -6.70
CA ASP A 52 -7.12 -12.01 -6.85
C ASP A 52 -6.42 -12.04 -5.48
N PRO A 53 -5.43 -12.91 -5.25
CA PRO A 53 -4.76 -12.98 -3.95
C PRO A 53 -4.07 -11.66 -3.55
N LEU A 54 -3.74 -10.79 -4.50
CA LEU A 54 -3.15 -9.47 -4.18
C LEU A 54 -4.13 -8.55 -3.44
N ASP A 55 -5.41 -8.64 -3.77
CA ASP A 55 -6.46 -7.81 -3.19
C ASP A 55 -6.93 -8.35 -1.83
N TYR A 56 -6.97 -9.68 -1.67
CA TYR A 56 -7.54 -10.32 -0.49
C TYR A 56 -6.51 -10.78 0.55
N LEU A 57 -5.22 -10.90 0.22
CA LEU A 57 -4.19 -11.17 1.24
C LEU A 57 -4.01 -9.98 2.17
N PRO A 58 -4.08 -10.20 3.51
CA PRO A 58 -3.89 -9.12 4.47
C PRO A 58 -2.47 -8.56 4.39
N THR A 59 -2.33 -7.25 4.60
CA THR A 59 -1.03 -6.57 4.61
C THR A 59 -0.46 -6.55 6.02
N PRO A 60 0.74 -7.15 6.25
CA PRO A 60 1.39 -7.05 7.55
C PRO A 60 1.67 -5.58 7.91
N THR A 61 1.39 -5.22 9.15
CA THR A 61 1.77 -3.91 9.68
C THR A 61 3.08 -4.05 10.45
N ASP A 62 4.08 -3.23 10.08
CA ASP A 62 5.34 -3.22 10.81
C ASP A 62 5.15 -2.60 12.20
N LYS A 63 5.17 -3.45 13.24
CA LYS A 63 5.12 -3.04 14.65
C LYS A 63 6.50 -2.81 15.26
N SER A 64 7.59 -3.02 14.50
CA SER A 64 8.96 -3.00 15.03
C SER A 64 9.39 -1.65 15.60
N ASN A 65 8.67 -0.58 15.27
CA ASN A 65 9.10 0.78 15.55
C ASN A 65 8.26 1.52 16.61
N ASP A 66 7.35 0.84 17.31
CA ASP A 66 6.37 1.49 18.21
C ASP A 66 7.06 2.25 19.37
N MET A 67 8.16 1.73 19.93
CA MET A 67 8.87 2.38 21.04
C MET A 67 9.47 3.74 20.62
N PHE A 68 10.15 3.81 19.47
CA PHE A 68 10.73 5.06 18.99
C PHE A 68 9.66 6.07 18.56
N HIS A 69 8.52 5.60 18.03
CA HIS A 69 7.38 6.47 17.75
C HIS A 69 6.83 7.11 19.03
N ARG A 70 6.69 6.33 20.11
CA ARG A 70 6.24 6.85 21.42
C ARG A 70 7.22 7.87 22.00
N ILE A 71 8.52 7.60 21.92
CA ILE A 71 9.56 8.54 22.38
C ILE A 71 9.50 9.83 21.56
N ASN A 72 9.39 9.74 20.24
CA ASN A 72 9.29 10.90 19.36
C ASN A 72 8.04 11.74 19.66
N LEU A 73 6.92 11.08 19.93
CA LEU A 73 5.67 11.74 20.32
C LEU A 73 5.80 12.46 21.67
N GLY A 74 6.39 11.80 22.67
CA GLY A 74 6.67 12.40 23.97
C GLY A 74 7.61 13.62 23.86
N LEU A 75 8.71 13.49 23.10
CA LEU A 75 9.62 14.62 22.83
C LEU A 75 8.87 15.76 22.13
N THR A 76 8.00 15.48 21.17
CA THR A 76 7.24 16.53 20.48
C THR A 76 6.32 17.29 21.43
N ILE A 77 5.60 16.59 22.31
CA ILE A 77 4.72 17.21 23.32
C ILE A 77 5.54 18.06 24.29
N VAL A 78 6.62 17.51 24.84
CA VAL A 78 7.48 18.23 25.79
C VAL A 78 8.10 19.46 25.13
N ARG A 79 8.58 19.36 23.89
CA ARG A 79 9.14 20.50 23.15
C ARG A 79 8.10 21.60 22.97
N ASN A 80 6.87 21.23 22.59
CA ASN A 80 5.80 22.20 22.37
C ASN A 80 5.44 22.95 23.66
N ALA A 81 5.42 22.27 24.81
CA ALA A 81 5.21 22.92 26.10
C ALA A 81 6.41 23.80 26.49
N LEU A 82 7.64 23.30 26.29
CA LEU A 82 8.87 23.97 26.69
C LEU A 82 9.11 25.29 25.95
N VAL A 83 8.60 25.46 24.72
CA VAL A 83 8.67 26.72 23.97
C VAL A 83 8.08 27.91 24.74
N PHE A 84 7.12 27.68 25.63
CA PHE A 84 6.52 28.73 26.45
C PHE A 84 7.29 29.01 27.74
N LEU A 85 8.22 28.13 28.13
CA LEU A 85 8.93 28.25 29.41
C LEU A 85 9.78 29.52 29.52
N PRO A 86 10.55 29.97 28.50
CA PRO A 86 11.33 31.20 28.61
C PRO A 86 10.44 32.44 28.86
N VAL A 87 9.31 32.50 28.15
CA VAL A 87 8.34 33.59 28.33
C VAL A 87 7.74 33.53 29.74
N ALA A 88 7.34 32.35 30.22
CA ALA A 88 6.82 32.22 31.58
C ALA A 88 7.85 32.61 32.65
N LEU A 89 9.11 32.23 32.46
CA LEU A 89 10.21 32.53 33.39
C LEU A 89 10.49 34.03 33.47
N THR A 90 10.58 34.71 32.33
CA THR A 90 10.77 36.18 32.28
C THR A 90 9.64 36.93 32.98
N TRP A 91 8.38 36.58 32.71
CA TRP A 91 7.24 37.21 33.38
C TRP A 91 7.23 36.96 34.88
N TYR A 92 7.57 35.74 35.31
CA TYR A 92 7.67 35.41 36.72
C TYR A 92 8.78 36.20 37.42
N ALA A 93 9.92 36.32 36.77
CA ALA A 93 11.03 37.12 37.25
C ALA A 93 10.72 38.62 37.34
N ILE A 94 10.07 39.18 36.32
CA ILE A 94 9.62 40.58 36.34
C ILE A 94 8.72 40.80 37.55
N SER A 95 7.77 39.89 37.82
CA SER A 95 6.90 40.00 38.99
C SER A 95 7.68 40.03 40.31
N LYS A 96 8.70 39.17 40.46
CA LYS A 96 9.59 39.17 41.64
C LYS A 96 10.41 40.45 41.75
N ALA A 97 10.99 40.92 40.64
CA ALA A 97 11.78 42.13 40.59
C ALA A 97 10.93 43.37 40.91
N SER A 98 9.71 43.47 40.38
CA SER A 98 8.78 44.56 40.68
C SER A 98 8.37 44.60 42.15
N ALA A 99 8.09 43.45 42.77
CA ALA A 99 7.76 43.38 44.19
C ALA A 99 8.94 43.82 45.09
N ALA A 100 10.16 43.38 44.75
CA ALA A 100 11.36 43.79 45.46
C ALA A 100 11.68 45.28 45.25
N PHE A 101 11.44 45.82 44.05
CA PHE A 101 11.66 47.23 43.73
C PHE A 101 10.73 48.15 44.51
N ALA A 102 9.47 47.76 44.68
CA ALA A 102 8.52 48.51 45.50
C ALA A 102 9.01 48.62 46.96
N THR A 103 9.55 47.52 47.51
CA THR A 103 10.12 47.48 48.86
C THR A 103 11.39 48.34 48.96
N TYR A 104 12.27 48.27 47.94
CA TYR A 104 13.48 49.08 47.86
C TYR A 104 13.19 50.59 47.82
N THR A 105 12.19 50.99 47.02
CA THR A 105 11.77 52.38 46.87
C THR A 105 11.09 52.91 48.14
N ALA A 106 10.34 52.08 48.85
CA ALA A 106 9.74 52.45 50.14
C ALA A 106 10.80 52.73 51.21
N ASN A 107 11.91 51.98 51.20
CA ASN A 107 13.00 52.12 52.17
C ASN A 107 14.01 53.22 51.80
N ASN A 108 14.12 53.60 50.53
CA ASN A 108 15.07 54.59 50.03
C ASN A 108 14.34 55.74 49.33
N THR A 109 14.03 56.81 50.08
CA THR A 109 13.20 57.93 49.60
C THR A 109 13.98 59.05 48.90
N LEU A 110 15.32 59.07 49.01
CA LEU A 110 16.15 60.20 48.57
C LEU A 110 16.88 59.97 47.24
N THR A 111 17.21 58.71 46.89
CA THR A 111 17.90 58.36 45.65
C THR A 111 17.45 56.97 45.15
N VAL A 112 16.47 56.94 44.25
CA VAL A 112 15.95 55.70 43.66
C VAL A 112 16.68 55.43 42.34
N SER A 113 17.37 54.29 42.26
CA SER A 113 18.01 53.82 41.02
C SER A 113 16.95 53.41 39.97
N ASN A 114 17.33 53.41 38.69
CA ASN A 114 16.45 52.91 37.62
C ASN A 114 16.06 51.43 37.87
N PHE A 115 14.83 51.03 37.52
CA PHE A 115 14.34 49.66 37.69
C PHE A 115 15.27 48.59 37.10
N LEU A 116 15.84 48.81 35.92
CA LEU A 116 16.74 47.84 35.28
C LEU A 116 18.06 47.68 36.05
N ASP A 117 18.59 48.79 36.56
CA ASP A 117 19.80 48.79 37.40
C ASP A 117 19.53 48.11 38.76
N PHE A 118 18.35 48.35 39.34
CA PHE A 118 17.87 47.60 40.51
C PHE A 118 17.72 46.10 40.21
N TRP A 119 17.15 45.74 39.06
CA TRP A 119 16.90 44.34 38.73
C TRP A 119 18.21 43.58 38.52
N GLU A 120 19.25 44.20 37.98
CA GLU A 120 20.55 43.55 37.85
C GLU A 120 21.27 43.40 39.21
N ASN A 121 21.30 44.46 40.02
CA ASN A 121 22.13 44.49 41.23
C ASN A 121 21.40 44.01 42.49
N GLY A 122 20.08 44.08 42.53
CA GLY A 122 19.19 43.63 43.61
C GLY A 122 19.28 44.37 44.94
N TYR A 123 20.37 45.11 45.20
CA TYR A 123 20.63 45.95 46.37
C TYR A 123 20.28 45.29 47.73
N GLY A 124 20.48 43.97 47.83
CA GLY A 124 20.22 43.18 49.04
C GLY A 124 18.74 42.80 49.28
N VAL A 125 17.82 43.29 48.45
CA VAL A 125 16.37 43.00 48.57
C VAL A 125 15.92 41.92 47.57
N LEU A 126 16.57 41.85 46.40
CA LEU A 126 16.33 40.82 45.39
C LEU A 126 17.47 39.80 45.39
N SER A 127 17.12 38.51 45.38
CA SER A 127 18.10 37.42 45.28
C SER A 127 18.77 37.40 43.90
N LYS A 128 20.07 37.07 43.85
CA LYS A 128 20.86 37.03 42.61
C LYS A 128 20.31 36.05 41.55
N GLU A 129 19.58 35.03 41.96
CA GLU A 129 18.87 34.09 41.08
C GLU A 129 17.79 34.77 40.22
N TRP A 130 17.26 35.90 40.68
CA TRP A 130 16.25 36.67 39.95
C TRP A 130 16.85 37.89 39.26
N SER A 131 18.18 37.99 39.16
CA SER A 131 18.82 39.10 38.47
C SER A 131 18.58 39.01 36.98
N LEU A 132 18.47 40.17 36.33
CA LEU A 132 18.19 40.28 34.90
C LEU A 132 19.16 39.42 34.06
N SER A 133 20.47 39.54 34.31
CA SER A 133 21.50 38.76 33.62
C SER A 133 21.35 37.25 33.84
N HIS A 134 21.06 36.80 35.07
CA HIS A 134 20.91 35.37 35.34
C HIS A 134 19.72 34.77 34.56
N ILE A 135 18.56 35.43 34.60
CA ILE A 135 17.37 34.98 33.88
C ILE A 135 17.63 34.97 32.37
N ALA A 136 18.26 36.02 31.84
CA ALA A 136 18.61 36.08 30.42
C ALA A 136 19.52 34.91 30.00
N THR A 137 20.48 34.52 30.85
CA THR A 137 21.33 33.34 30.57
C THR A 137 20.56 32.02 30.64
N LEU A 138 19.61 31.89 31.56
CA LEU A 138 18.73 30.71 31.65
C LEU A 138 17.83 30.58 30.42
N ASP A 139 17.19 31.68 29.99
CA ASP A 139 16.35 31.69 28.80
C ASP A 139 17.14 31.31 27.55
N PHE A 140 18.36 31.86 27.40
CA PHE A 140 19.25 31.51 26.32
C PHE A 140 19.58 30.01 26.31
N GLN A 141 19.87 29.43 27.48
CA GLN A 141 20.13 27.99 27.61
C GLN A 141 18.89 27.15 27.27
N ILE A 142 17.70 27.55 27.74
CA ILE A 142 16.44 26.86 27.42
C ILE A 142 16.18 26.89 25.92
N ILE A 143 16.40 28.01 25.25
CA ILE A 143 16.25 28.14 23.79
C ILE A 143 17.20 27.19 23.05
N ILE A 144 18.48 27.11 23.47
CA ILE A 144 19.44 26.14 22.89
C ILE A 144 18.92 24.71 23.03
N VAL A 145 18.41 24.34 24.21
CA VAL A 145 17.87 23.00 24.46
C VAL A 145 16.66 22.72 23.55
N ILE A 146 15.75 23.69 23.38
CA ILE A 146 14.60 23.56 22.46
C ILE A 146 15.06 23.33 21.01
N ILE A 147 16.09 24.05 20.56
CA ILE A 147 16.64 23.89 19.20
C ILE A 147 17.23 22.49 19.03
N LEU A 148 18.07 22.02 19.97
CA LEU A 148 18.66 20.69 19.93
C LEU A 148 17.60 19.58 19.95
N MET A 149 16.56 19.77 20.76
CA MET A 149 15.43 18.87 20.84
C MET A 149 14.65 18.82 19.51
N THR A 150 14.45 19.97 18.87
CA THR A 150 13.77 20.07 17.56
C THR A 150 14.55 19.32 16.48
N ILE A 151 15.88 19.49 16.44
CA ILE A 151 16.75 18.76 15.51
C ILE A 151 16.66 17.25 15.79
N SER A 152 16.72 16.85 17.07
CA SER A 152 16.65 15.44 17.48
C SER A 152 15.34 14.78 17.03
N ILE A 153 14.20 15.45 17.24
CA ILE A 153 12.88 14.99 16.74
C ILE A 153 12.92 14.81 15.22
N SER A 154 13.43 15.81 14.49
CA SER A 154 13.51 15.75 13.02
C SER A 154 14.36 14.57 12.52
N VAL A 155 15.51 14.33 13.15
CA VAL A 155 16.41 13.20 12.82
C VAL A 155 15.74 11.87 13.12
N ILE A 156 15.13 11.72 14.30
CA ILE A 156 14.43 10.49 14.68
C ILE A 156 13.32 10.22 13.68
N GLU A 157 12.42 11.17 13.42
CA GLU A 157 11.35 10.99 12.45
C GLU A 157 11.85 10.59 11.06
N ARG A 158 12.95 11.18 10.60
CA ARG A 158 13.56 10.80 9.31
C ARG A 158 14.01 9.34 9.31
N ILE A 159 14.66 8.89 10.39
CA ILE A 159 15.08 7.50 10.55
C ILE A 159 13.85 6.57 10.60
N LEU A 160 12.81 6.94 11.34
CA LEU A 160 11.57 6.17 11.44
C LEU A 160 10.90 6.01 10.08
N ARG A 161 10.79 7.10 9.31
CA ARG A 161 10.22 7.10 7.95
C ARG A 161 11.03 6.18 7.01
N ILE A 162 12.36 6.30 6.99
CA ILE A 162 13.21 5.46 6.13
C ILE A 162 13.07 3.97 6.49
N ARG A 163 13.05 3.63 7.78
CA ARG A 163 12.87 2.25 8.23
C ARG A 163 11.49 1.71 7.88
N ALA A 164 10.44 2.49 8.09
CA ALA A 164 9.08 2.12 7.74
C ALA A 164 8.95 1.87 6.23
N THR A 165 9.50 2.73 5.37
CA THR A 165 9.49 2.52 3.92
C THR A 165 10.22 1.23 3.53
N LYS A 166 11.39 0.95 4.11
CA LYS A 166 12.13 -0.29 3.82
C LYS A 166 11.37 -1.54 4.27
N SER A 167 10.86 -1.54 5.50
CA SER A 167 10.08 -2.67 6.02
C SER A 167 8.83 -2.91 5.20
N ASN A 168 8.12 -1.85 4.79
CA ASN A 168 6.92 -1.98 3.97
C ASN A 168 7.26 -2.60 2.60
N VAL A 169 8.38 -2.21 1.98
CA VAL A 169 8.82 -2.80 0.70
C VAL A 169 9.13 -4.30 0.86
N GLU A 170 9.85 -4.70 1.91
CA GLU A 170 10.15 -6.13 2.16
C GLU A 170 8.88 -6.94 2.44
N ILE A 171 7.95 -6.37 3.21
CA ILE A 171 6.65 -6.96 3.52
C ILE A 171 5.80 -7.12 2.26
N ASP A 172 5.72 -6.08 1.43
CA ASP A 172 4.95 -6.08 0.18
C ASP A 172 5.53 -7.08 -0.82
N GLU A 173 6.86 -7.21 -0.89
CA GLU A 173 7.53 -8.20 -1.73
C GLU A 173 7.18 -9.64 -1.30
N ALA A 174 7.23 -9.93 0.01
CA ALA A 174 6.86 -11.25 0.53
C ALA A 174 5.38 -11.58 0.26
N LYS A 175 4.48 -10.61 0.43
CA LYS A 175 3.05 -10.76 0.08
C LYS A 175 2.88 -11.01 -1.43
N PHE A 176 3.58 -10.26 -2.27
CA PHE A 176 3.51 -10.38 -3.72
C PHE A 176 3.99 -11.76 -4.22
N GLN A 177 5.08 -12.26 -3.66
CA GLN A 177 5.59 -13.61 -3.97
C GLN A 177 4.58 -14.71 -3.57
N LEU A 178 3.99 -14.59 -2.37
CA LEU A 178 2.93 -15.48 -1.91
C LEU A 178 1.71 -15.44 -2.83
N ALA A 179 1.27 -14.24 -3.23
CA ALA A 179 0.14 -14.06 -4.13
C ALA A 179 0.37 -14.71 -5.51
N ILE A 180 1.57 -14.56 -6.08
CA ILE A 180 1.93 -15.23 -7.33
C ILE A 180 1.89 -16.75 -7.16
N ALA A 181 2.47 -17.29 -6.07
CA ALA A 181 2.47 -18.73 -5.83
C ALA A 181 1.04 -19.31 -5.72
N ILE A 182 0.15 -18.60 -5.02
CA ILE A 182 -1.27 -18.96 -4.91
C ILE A 182 -1.93 -18.92 -6.29
N LYS A 183 -1.76 -17.82 -7.03
CA LYS A 183 -2.38 -17.62 -8.35
C LYS A 183 -1.89 -18.65 -9.38
N THR A 184 -0.60 -18.95 -9.41
CA THR A 184 -0.03 -19.98 -10.30
C THR A 184 -0.57 -21.36 -9.97
N TYR A 185 -0.68 -21.72 -8.68
CA TYR A 185 -1.20 -23.02 -8.26
C TYR A 185 -2.69 -23.20 -8.60
N LEU A 186 -3.51 -22.18 -8.31
CA LEU A 186 -4.94 -22.18 -8.55
C LEU A 186 -5.27 -22.15 -10.06
N PHE A 187 -4.52 -21.38 -10.86
CA PHE A 187 -4.70 -21.32 -12.31
C PHE A 187 -4.37 -22.65 -13.01
N ASP A 188 -3.36 -23.38 -12.53
CA ASP A 188 -3.03 -24.71 -13.07
C ASP A 188 -4.16 -25.72 -12.78
N HIS A 189 -4.86 -25.56 -11.65
CA HIS A 189 -6.03 -26.37 -11.30
C HIS A 189 -7.30 -26.02 -12.10
N GLU A 190 -7.50 -24.74 -12.48
CA GLU A 190 -8.61 -24.30 -13.33
C GLU A 190 -8.56 -24.92 -14.74
N ARG A 191 -7.36 -25.23 -15.25
CA ARG A 191 -7.18 -25.89 -16.55
C ARG A 191 -7.44 -27.40 -16.53
N ILE A 192 -7.46 -28.03 -15.36
CA ILE A 192 -7.64 -29.48 -15.23
C ILE A 192 -9.13 -29.85 -15.09
N THR A 193 -10.00 -28.90 -14.74
CA THR A 193 -11.46 -29.10 -14.59
C THR A 193 -12.27 -28.82 -15.86
N ASP A 194 -11.61 -28.69 -17.03
CA ASP A 194 -12.23 -28.51 -18.35
C ASP A 194 -13.06 -29.74 -18.82
N VAL A 195 -14.21 -29.96 -18.20
CA VAL A 195 -15.35 -30.70 -18.77
C VAL A 195 -15.91 -29.96 -20.02
N THR A 196 -15.48 -28.71 -20.23
CA THR A 196 -15.75 -27.82 -21.38
C THR A 196 -14.95 -28.17 -22.65
N MET A 197 -13.82 -28.88 -22.54
CA MET A 197 -12.97 -29.26 -23.69
C MET A 197 -13.67 -30.27 -24.62
N ASN A 198 -14.47 -31.19 -24.08
CA ASN A 198 -15.20 -32.19 -24.89
C ASN A 198 -16.40 -31.59 -25.64
N GLN A 199 -17.09 -30.61 -25.04
CA GLN A 199 -18.23 -29.95 -25.67
C GLN A 199 -17.78 -28.96 -26.76
N SER A 200 -16.72 -28.20 -26.49
CA SER A 200 -16.16 -27.27 -27.48
C SER A 200 -15.53 -28.02 -28.65
N LEU A 201 -14.74 -29.08 -28.42
CA LEU A 201 -14.21 -29.95 -29.48
C LEU A 201 -15.32 -30.64 -30.26
N GLY A 202 -16.35 -31.16 -29.58
CA GLY A 202 -17.51 -31.77 -30.23
C GLY A 202 -18.26 -30.78 -31.13
N SER A 203 -18.45 -29.54 -30.68
CA SER A 203 -19.09 -28.48 -31.46
C SER A 203 -18.24 -28.01 -32.64
N ALA A 204 -16.92 -27.90 -32.46
CA ALA A 204 -15.99 -27.51 -33.53
C ALA A 204 -15.90 -28.59 -34.62
N ILE A 205 -15.85 -29.86 -34.24
CA ILE A 205 -15.91 -30.99 -35.21
C ILE A 205 -17.23 -30.98 -35.96
N LYS A 206 -18.35 -30.74 -35.27
CA LYS A 206 -19.67 -30.64 -35.89
C LYS A 206 -19.77 -29.47 -36.88
N GLN A 207 -19.25 -28.30 -36.51
CA GLN A 207 -19.18 -27.13 -37.41
C GLN A 207 -18.30 -27.40 -38.63
N LEU A 208 -17.13 -28.04 -38.45
CA LEU A 208 -16.27 -28.43 -39.57
C LEU A 208 -16.96 -29.45 -40.50
N GLN A 209 -17.70 -30.40 -39.95
CA GLN A 209 -18.48 -31.36 -40.72
C GLN A 209 -19.60 -30.67 -41.52
N ASP A 210 -20.32 -29.73 -40.89
CA ASP A 210 -21.39 -28.97 -41.53
C ASP A 210 -20.85 -28.04 -42.63
N SER A 211 -19.71 -27.37 -42.39
CA SER A 211 -19.01 -26.55 -43.40
C SER A 211 -18.48 -27.40 -44.56
N THR A 212 -17.99 -28.61 -44.30
CA THR A 212 -17.55 -29.52 -45.37
C THR A 212 -18.73 -29.97 -46.23
N LYS A 213 -19.88 -30.22 -45.60
CA LYS A 213 -21.12 -30.60 -46.29
C LYS A 213 -21.66 -29.45 -47.14
N SER A 214 -21.65 -28.23 -46.63
CA SER A 214 -22.08 -27.05 -47.39
C SER A 214 -21.15 -26.79 -48.58
N LEU A 215 -19.83 -26.86 -48.40
CA LEU A 215 -18.85 -26.73 -49.49
C LEU A 215 -19.08 -27.77 -50.60
N ASN A 216 -19.39 -29.02 -50.24
CA ASN A 216 -19.70 -30.06 -51.22
C ASN A 216 -21.01 -29.77 -51.99
N LEU A 217 -22.04 -29.27 -51.31
CA LEU A 217 -23.28 -28.83 -51.96
C LEU A 217 -23.03 -27.66 -52.92
N THR A 218 -22.30 -26.63 -52.48
CA THR A 218 -21.93 -25.49 -53.32
C THR A 218 -21.10 -25.92 -54.52
N SER A 219 -20.18 -26.87 -54.35
CA SER A 219 -19.40 -27.45 -55.46
C SER A 219 -20.30 -28.15 -56.49
N LYS A 220 -21.31 -28.90 -56.04
CA LYS A 220 -22.28 -29.54 -56.94
C LYS A 220 -23.15 -28.53 -57.68
N GLU A 221 -23.56 -27.45 -57.02
CA GLU A 221 -24.31 -26.37 -57.67
C GLU A 221 -23.45 -25.62 -58.69
N LEU A 222 -22.19 -25.33 -58.36
CA LEU A 222 -21.21 -24.78 -59.30
C LEU A 222 -21.04 -25.68 -60.53
N LEU A 223 -20.91 -26.99 -60.33
CA LEU A 223 -20.83 -27.94 -61.46
C LEU A 223 -22.08 -27.94 -62.32
N LYS A 224 -23.27 -27.82 -61.72
CA LYS A 224 -24.53 -27.67 -62.47
C LYS A 224 -24.55 -26.37 -63.27
N LEU A 225 -24.16 -25.26 -62.65
CA LEU A 225 -24.06 -23.93 -63.30
C LEU A 225 -23.09 -23.97 -64.48
N VAL A 226 -21.89 -24.52 -64.28
CA VAL A 226 -20.89 -24.71 -65.34
C VAL A 226 -21.44 -25.58 -66.46
N LYS A 227 -22.19 -26.63 -66.14
CA LYS A 227 -22.81 -27.51 -67.15
C LYS A 227 -23.99 -26.86 -67.88
N SER A 228 -24.67 -25.90 -67.25
CA SER A 228 -25.77 -25.12 -67.83
C SER A 228 -25.31 -23.87 -68.58
N LEU A 229 -24.01 -23.54 -68.54
CA LEU A 229 -23.48 -22.49 -69.41
C LEU A 229 -23.69 -22.92 -70.87
N PRO A 230 -24.34 -22.09 -71.70
CA PRO A 230 -24.58 -22.42 -73.10
C PRO A 230 -23.24 -22.66 -73.79
N SER A 231 -23.13 -23.78 -74.51
CA SER A 231 -21.93 -24.12 -75.28
C SER A 231 -21.63 -22.98 -76.24
N ASP A 232 -20.35 -22.65 -76.47
CA ASP A 232 -19.90 -21.59 -77.39
C ASP A 232 -20.65 -21.61 -78.74
N ARG A 233 -21.13 -22.77 -79.19
CA ARG A 233 -21.98 -22.93 -80.38
C ARG A 233 -23.33 -22.22 -80.33
N GLU A 234 -24.00 -22.14 -79.19
CA GLU A 234 -25.26 -21.39 -79.02
C GLU A 234 -25.00 -19.89 -79.05
N ILE A 235 -23.98 -19.42 -78.32
CA ILE A 235 -23.55 -18.02 -78.34
C ILE A 235 -23.15 -17.59 -79.76
N LEU A 236 -22.38 -18.42 -80.47
CA LEU A 236 -21.99 -18.17 -81.87
C LEU A 236 -23.19 -18.19 -82.84
N ARG A 237 -24.20 -19.01 -82.59
CA ARG A 237 -25.45 -19.01 -83.37
C ARG A 237 -26.25 -17.72 -83.13
N GLU A 238 -26.29 -17.25 -81.90
CA GLU A 238 -26.98 -16.01 -81.51
C GLU A 238 -26.29 -14.77 -82.10
N ILE A 239 -24.95 -14.72 -82.02
CA ILE A 239 -24.13 -13.69 -82.68
C ILE A 239 -24.33 -13.70 -84.20
N LYS A 240 -24.37 -14.89 -84.83
CA LYS A 240 -24.62 -15.01 -86.28
C LYS A 240 -26.04 -14.55 -86.66
N ARG A 241 -27.04 -14.82 -85.81
CA ARG A 241 -28.44 -14.39 -86.01
C ARG A 241 -28.57 -12.87 -85.95
N ILE A 242 -27.87 -12.24 -85.01
CA ILE A 242 -27.81 -10.77 -84.89
C ILE A 242 -27.09 -10.16 -86.10
N LYS A 243 -26.01 -10.79 -86.57
CA LYS A 243 -25.24 -10.31 -87.73
C LYS A 243 -25.97 -10.47 -89.08
N SER A 244 -26.91 -11.40 -89.22
CA SER A 244 -27.70 -11.57 -90.46
C SER A 244 -29.02 -10.79 -90.46
N GLY A 245 -29.31 -10.04 -89.39
CA GLY A 245 -30.56 -9.30 -89.19
C GLY A 245 -30.46 -7.78 -89.43
N ASN A 246 -29.33 -7.29 -89.94
CA ASN A 246 -29.11 -5.91 -90.38
C ASN A 246 -28.38 -5.90 -91.73
#